data_AF-A0A3C1LX65-F1
#
_entry.id   AF-A0A3C1LX65-F1
#
_cell.length_a   1.000
_cell.length_b   1.000
_cell.length_c   1.000
_cell.angle_alpha   90.00
_cell.angle_beta   90.00
_cell.angle_gamma   90.00
#
_symmetry.space_group_name_H-M   'P 1'
#
loop_
_entity.id
_entity.type
_entity.pdbx_description
1 polymer ?
#
loop_
_entity_poly.entity_id
_entity_poly.type
_entity_poly.pdbx_seq_one_letter_code
_entity_poly.pdbx_strand_id
1 'polypeptide(L)'
;MSLILASASPRRRELLSLYTTDFKIVVSDADEYIEKGTPPEDAAKAIAERKAQAVFELYPDDIVIGADTIVVLDDKIFGKPADENDAFNMLKALSGREHFVMTGVCICCKNTKKQFVSKTKVTFNSLTDEEINRYIST
;
A
#
# COMPACT_ATOMS: atom_id res chain seq x y z
N MET A 1 -23.99 -7.62 8.82
CA MET A 1 -22.75 -7.82 8.06
C MET A 1 -22.62 -6.68 7.07
N SER A 2 -21.71 -5.76 7.35
CA SER A 2 -21.38 -4.57 6.59
C SER A 2 -20.03 -4.78 5.91
N LEU A 3 -19.73 -4.01 4.88
CA LEU A 3 -18.39 -3.91 4.31
C LEU A 3 -17.62 -2.77 4.98
N ILE A 4 -16.38 -3.02 5.37
CA ILE A 4 -15.50 -2.03 6.00
C ILE A 4 -14.19 -1.94 5.22
N LEU A 5 -13.78 -0.71 4.88
CA LEU A 5 -12.46 -0.41 4.36
C LEU A 5 -11.54 0.03 5.51
N ALA A 6 -10.54 -0.79 5.83
CA ALA A 6 -9.54 -0.56 6.86
C ALA A 6 -8.40 0.37 6.38
N SER A 7 -8.72 1.59 5.91
CA SER A 7 -7.74 2.48 5.28
C SER A 7 -8.13 3.95 5.33
N ALA A 8 -7.17 4.82 5.65
CA ALA A 8 -7.31 6.27 5.54
C ALA A 8 -7.12 6.82 4.11
N SER A 9 -6.64 6.01 3.16
CA SER A 9 -6.31 6.46 1.80
C SER A 9 -7.56 6.93 1.01
N PRO A 10 -7.61 8.21 0.56
CA PRO A 10 -8.71 8.71 -0.28
C PRO A 10 -8.83 7.94 -1.59
N ARG A 11 -7.71 7.58 -2.21
CA ARG A 11 -7.66 6.81 -3.46
C ARG A 11 -8.28 5.42 -3.31
N ARG A 12 -8.05 4.73 -2.19
CA ARG A 12 -8.65 3.40 -1.95
C ARG A 12 -10.17 3.50 -1.74
N ARG A 13 -10.64 4.55 -1.06
CA ARG A 13 -12.06 4.86 -0.94
C ARG A 13 -12.69 5.09 -2.30
N GLU A 14 -12.07 5.91 -3.15
CA GLU A 14 -12.53 6.18 -4.51
C GLU A 14 -12.62 4.89 -5.34
N LEU A 15 -11.59 4.04 -5.31
CA LEU A 15 -11.57 2.77 -6.03
C LEU A 15 -12.66 1.80 -5.56
N LEU A 16 -12.88 1.66 -4.25
CA LEU A 16 -13.94 0.78 -3.74
C LEU A 16 -15.33 1.32 -4.08
N SER A 17 -15.48 2.65 -4.10
CA SER A 17 -16.72 3.34 -4.47
C SER A 17 -17.16 3.09 -5.92
N LEU A 18 -16.24 2.68 -6.81
CA LEU A 18 -16.59 2.25 -8.17
C LEU A 18 -17.40 0.95 -8.19
N TYR A 19 -17.31 0.14 -7.13
CA TYR A 19 -18.05 -1.12 -7.00
C TYR A 19 -19.28 -0.98 -6.10
N THR A 20 -19.16 -0.27 -4.98
CA THR A 20 -20.27 -0.03 -4.05
C THR A 20 -20.00 1.20 -3.19
N THR A 21 -21.04 1.96 -2.87
CA THR A 21 -20.98 3.06 -1.89
C THR A 21 -21.44 2.63 -0.49
N ASP A 22 -21.96 1.42 -0.34
CA ASP A 22 -22.42 0.86 0.94
C ASP A 22 -21.28 0.18 1.69
N PHE A 23 -20.36 1.00 2.21
CA PHE A 23 -19.27 0.55 3.07
C PHE A 23 -18.89 1.61 4.10
N LYS A 24 -18.34 1.17 5.23
CA LYS A 24 -17.80 2.05 6.26
C LYS A 24 -16.29 2.19 6.10
N ILE A 25 -15.75 3.31 6.57
CA ILE A 25 -14.31 3.52 6.63
C ILE A 25 -13.91 3.50 8.09
N VAL A 26 -12.97 2.63 8.43
CA VAL A 26 -12.36 2.58 9.76
C VAL A 26 -10.86 2.64 9.53
N VAL A 27 -10.19 3.63 10.10
CA VAL A 27 -8.73 3.73 9.96
C VAL A 27 -8.09 2.76 10.93
N SER A 28 -7.23 1.88 10.43
CA SER A 28 -6.38 1.04 11.26
C SER A 28 -5.17 1.82 11.76
N ASP A 29 -4.84 1.64 13.03
CA ASP A 29 -3.62 2.11 13.71
C ASP A 29 -2.50 1.05 13.69
N ALA A 30 -2.65 0.01 12.87
CA ALA A 30 -1.70 -1.09 12.80
C ALA A 30 -0.31 -0.63 12.35
N ASP A 31 0.70 -1.16 13.03
CA ASP A 31 2.11 -0.94 12.70
C ASP A 31 2.42 -1.39 11.26
N GLU A 32 3.21 -0.60 10.54
CA GLU A 32 3.69 -0.87 9.18
C GLU A 32 5.12 -1.47 9.17
N TYR A 33 5.70 -1.79 10.34
CA TYR A 33 7.04 -2.38 10.45
C TYR A 33 7.20 -3.65 9.60
N ILE A 34 8.33 -3.75 8.91
CA ILE A 34 8.72 -4.94 8.14
C ILE A 34 10.14 -5.33 8.54
N GLU A 35 10.31 -6.62 8.87
CA GLU A 35 11.63 -7.15 9.18
C GLU A 35 12.52 -7.09 7.93
N LYS A 36 13.78 -6.68 8.13
CA LYS A 36 14.76 -6.59 7.06
C LYS A 36 14.97 -7.96 6.41
N GLY A 37 14.85 -8.02 5.08
CA GLY A 37 15.00 -9.25 4.30
C GLY A 37 13.69 -10.00 4.06
N THR A 38 12.56 -9.50 4.56
CA THR A 38 11.23 -10.01 4.18
C THR A 38 11.03 -9.86 2.66
N PRO A 39 10.61 -10.93 1.94
CA PRO A 39 10.29 -10.82 0.52
C PRO A 39 9.22 -9.75 0.26
N PRO A 40 9.35 -8.92 -0.78
CA PRO A 40 8.44 -7.79 -0.98
C PRO A 40 6.96 -8.17 -1.09
N GLU A 41 6.64 -9.28 -1.73
CA GLU A 41 5.25 -9.76 -1.83
C GLU A 41 4.68 -10.10 -0.45
N ASP A 42 5.48 -10.70 0.42
CA ASP A 42 5.06 -11.06 1.78
C ASP A 42 4.96 -9.83 2.66
N ALA A 43 5.85 -8.84 2.48
CA ALA A 43 5.76 -7.56 3.16
C ALA A 43 4.43 -6.85 2.86
N ALA A 44 4.05 -6.77 1.58
CA ALA A 44 2.79 -6.14 1.17
C ALA A 44 1.57 -6.89 1.75
N LYS A 45 1.58 -8.23 1.76
CA LYS A 45 0.51 -9.04 2.38
C LYS A 45 0.42 -8.82 3.89
N ALA A 46 1.57 -8.81 4.58
CA ALA A 46 1.64 -8.72 6.02
C ALA A 46 1.12 -7.37 6.54
N ILE A 47 1.41 -6.26 5.85
CA ILE A 47 0.88 -4.94 6.24
C ILE A 47 -0.62 -4.88 5.95
N ALA A 48 -1.06 -5.34 4.77
CA ALA A 48 -2.48 -5.37 4.41
C ALA A 48 -3.31 -6.20 5.40
N GLU A 49 -2.76 -7.34 5.84
CA GLU A 49 -3.34 -8.20 6.86
C GLU A 49 -3.44 -7.52 8.21
N ARG A 50 -2.35 -6.96 8.72
CA ARG A 50 -2.36 -6.27 10.02
C ARG A 50 -3.42 -5.17 10.06
N LYS A 51 -3.56 -4.41 8.97
CA LYS A 51 -4.59 -3.38 8.83
C LYS A 51 -6.01 -3.95 8.86
N ALA A 52 -6.26 -5.01 8.08
CA ALA A 52 -7.56 -5.67 8.06
C ALA A 52 -7.91 -6.29 9.43
N GLN A 53 -6.95 -6.97 10.05
CA GLN A 53 -7.12 -7.70 11.29
C GLN A 53 -7.40 -6.78 12.48
N ALA A 54 -6.65 -5.69 12.61
CA ALA A 54 -6.86 -4.71 13.68
C ALA A 54 -8.29 -4.13 13.68
N VAL A 55 -8.86 -3.89 12.50
CA VAL A 55 -10.24 -3.44 12.36
C VAL A 55 -11.22 -4.60 12.56
N PHE A 56 -10.91 -5.79 12.05
CA PHE A 56 -11.76 -6.97 12.20
C PHE A 56 -11.97 -7.38 13.67
N GLU A 57 -10.98 -7.21 14.53
CA GLU A 57 -11.11 -7.46 15.97
C GLU A 57 -12.17 -6.58 16.64
N LEU A 58 -12.41 -5.38 16.11
CA LEU A 58 -13.45 -4.47 16.57
C LEU A 58 -14.83 -4.76 15.94
N TYR A 59 -14.85 -5.43 14.79
CA TYR A 59 -16.05 -5.72 13.99
C TYR A 59 -16.07 -7.19 13.48
N PRO A 60 -16.12 -8.19 14.39
CA PRO A 60 -15.90 -9.60 14.03
C PRO A 60 -17.01 -10.24 13.18
N ASP A 61 -18.17 -9.59 13.07
CA ASP A 61 -19.31 -10.02 12.24
C ASP A 61 -19.40 -9.29 10.89
N ASP A 62 -18.45 -8.41 10.58
CA ASP A 62 -18.39 -7.65 9.32
C ASP A 62 -17.29 -8.18 8.37
N ILE A 63 -17.32 -7.73 7.11
CA ILE A 63 -16.27 -7.99 6.12
C ILE A 63 -15.32 -6.81 6.11
N VAL A 64 -14.03 -7.05 6.38
CA VAL A 64 -13.02 -6.00 6.45
C VAL A 64 -12.00 -6.17 5.34
N ILE A 65 -11.77 -5.10 4.56
CA ILE A 65 -10.76 -5.02 3.52
C ILE A 65 -9.61 -4.14 4.00
N GLY A 66 -8.42 -4.72 4.16
CA GLY A 66 -7.16 -4.01 4.32
C GLY A 66 -6.34 -4.08 3.04
N ALA A 67 -5.59 -3.02 2.75
CA ALA A 67 -4.68 -3.00 1.62
C ALA A 67 -3.46 -2.15 1.91
N ASP A 68 -2.32 -2.56 1.35
CA ASP A 68 -1.06 -1.84 1.44
C ASP A 68 -0.31 -1.88 0.11
N THR A 69 0.51 -0.86 -0.16
CA THR A 69 1.19 -0.70 -1.44
C THR A 69 2.64 -0.32 -1.21
N ILE A 70 3.55 -1.09 -1.80
CA ILE A 70 4.98 -0.86 -1.73
C ILE A 70 5.58 -0.69 -3.12
N VAL A 71 6.69 0.05 -3.20
CA VAL A 71 7.50 0.20 -4.41
C VAL A 71 8.77 -0.61 -4.24
N VAL A 72 9.17 -1.35 -5.26
CA VAL A 72 10.29 -2.30 -5.20
C VAL A 72 11.19 -2.13 -6.41
N LEU A 73 12.48 -1.89 -6.17
CA LEU A 73 13.52 -1.83 -7.19
C LEU A 73 14.70 -2.69 -6.72
N ASP A 74 15.15 -3.63 -7.55
CA ASP A 74 16.23 -4.59 -7.22
C ASP A 74 16.03 -5.28 -5.86
N ASP A 75 14.82 -5.79 -5.60
CA ASP A 75 14.39 -6.42 -4.35
C ASP A 75 14.43 -5.51 -3.10
N LYS A 76 14.80 -4.24 -3.24
CA LYS A 76 14.72 -3.24 -2.18
C LYS A 76 13.34 -2.61 -2.15
N ILE A 77 12.70 -2.65 -0.97
CA ILE A 77 11.46 -1.95 -0.70
C ILE A 77 11.74 -0.47 -0.43
N PHE A 78 11.02 0.39 -1.13
CA PHE A 78 11.01 1.84 -0.95
C PHE A 78 9.82 2.19 -0.06
N GLY A 79 10.12 2.73 1.13
CA GLY A 79 9.13 3.22 2.07
C GLY A 79 8.64 4.62 1.72
N LYS A 80 8.10 5.34 2.72
CA LYS A 80 7.85 6.79 2.59
C LYS A 80 9.18 7.53 2.76
N PRO A 81 9.46 8.56 1.95
CA PRO A 81 10.66 9.38 2.15
C PRO A 81 10.61 10.07 3.51
N ALA A 82 11.73 10.12 4.21
CA ALA A 82 11.83 10.82 5.49
C ALA A 82 11.84 12.34 5.35
N ASP A 83 12.41 12.84 4.24
CA ASP A 83 12.54 14.26 3.90
C ASP A 83 12.63 14.47 2.38
N GLU A 84 12.71 15.72 1.94
CA GLU A 84 12.81 16.08 0.51
C GLU A 84 14.06 15.50 -0.16
N ASN A 85 15.18 15.41 0.56
CA ASN A 85 16.42 14.87 0.02
C ASN A 85 16.32 13.34 -0.17
N ASP A 86 15.67 12.63 0.75
CA ASP A 86 15.34 11.22 0.60
C ASP A 86 14.38 11.01 -0.59
N ALA A 87 13.34 11.84 -0.72
CA ALA A 87 12.45 11.81 -1.88
C ALA A 87 13.21 12.00 -3.21
N PHE A 88 14.14 12.96 -3.26
CA PHE A 88 15.00 13.18 -4.42
C PHE A 88 15.83 11.94 -4.75
N ASN A 89 16.51 11.37 -3.75
CA ASN A 89 17.34 10.18 -3.95
C ASN A 89 16.53 8.96 -4.39
N MET A 90 15.32 8.79 -3.84
CA MET A 90 14.39 7.73 -4.25
C MET A 90 13.96 7.89 -5.71
N LEU A 91 13.51 9.09 -6.10
CA LEU A 91 13.10 9.37 -7.49
C LEU A 91 14.27 9.25 -8.46
N LYS A 92 15.46 9.70 -8.07
CA LYS A 92 16.68 9.55 -8.86
C LYS A 92 17.06 8.09 -9.05
N ALA A 93 16.89 7.25 -8.03
CA ALA A 93 17.13 5.81 -8.13
C ALA A 93 16.14 5.09 -9.06
N LEU A 94 14.88 5.54 -9.11
CA LEU A 94 13.85 4.97 -9.99
C LEU A 94 13.92 5.50 -11.44
N SER A 95 14.52 6.67 -11.64
CA SER A 95 14.64 7.37 -12.93
C SER A 95 15.25 6.49 -14.04
N GLY A 96 14.56 6.40 -15.18
CA GLY A 96 14.98 5.60 -16.34
C GLY A 96 14.99 4.08 -16.11
N ARG A 97 14.41 3.59 -15.01
CA ARG A 97 14.42 2.16 -14.63
C ARG A 97 13.02 1.56 -14.58
N GLU A 98 12.97 0.25 -14.81
CA GLU A 98 11.81 -0.56 -14.47
C GLU A 98 11.83 -0.92 -12.98
N HIS A 99 10.68 -0.82 -12.34
CA HIS A 99 10.48 -1.24 -10.96
C HIS A 99 9.07 -1.85 -10.81
N PHE A 100 8.78 -2.38 -9.62
CA PHE A 100 7.48 -2.95 -9.32
C PHE A 100 6.72 -2.12 -8.30
N VAL A 101 5.44 -1.92 -8.56
CA VAL A 101 4.46 -1.49 -7.57
C VAL A 101 3.68 -2.74 -7.17
N MET A 102 3.76 -3.11 -5.90
CA MET A 102 3.08 -4.28 -5.37
C MET A 102 2.00 -3.83 -4.39
N THR A 103 0.76 -4.27 -4.60
CA THR A 103 -0.34 -4.01 -3.67
C THR A 103 -0.80 -5.31 -3.04
N GLY A 104 -0.61 -5.42 -1.72
CA GLY A 104 -1.18 -6.48 -0.92
C GLY A 104 -2.62 -6.12 -0.55
N VAL A 105 -3.51 -7.11 -0.60
CA VAL A 105 -4.90 -6.98 -0.17
C VAL A 105 -5.23 -8.13 0.77
N CYS A 106 -5.87 -7.82 1.88
CA CYS A 106 -6.39 -8.79 2.83
C CYS A 106 -7.89 -8.54 3.03
N ILE A 107 -8.67 -9.62 2.98
CA ILE A 107 -10.10 -9.60 3.27
C ILE A 107 -10.33 -10.54 4.46
N CYS A 108 -10.79 -9.99 5.57
CA CYS A 108 -11.14 -10.73 6.78
C CYS A 108 -12.67 -10.79 6.94
N CYS A 109 -13.18 -11.98 7.26
CA CYS A 109 -14.53 -12.19 7.76
C CYS A 109 -14.54 -13.37 8.76
N LYS A 110 -15.64 -13.53 9.50
CA LYS A 110 -15.79 -14.44 10.66
C LYS A 110 -15.02 -15.76 10.59
N ASN A 111 -15.10 -16.47 9.48
CA ASN A 111 -14.49 -17.80 9.31
C ASN A 111 -13.53 -17.87 8.12
N THR A 112 -13.19 -16.75 7.49
CA THR A 112 -12.37 -16.76 6.27
C THR A 112 -11.49 -15.52 6.21
N LYS A 113 -10.22 -15.77 5.93
CA LYS A 113 -9.25 -14.75 5.55
C LYS A 113 -8.75 -15.07 4.16
N LYS A 114 -8.75 -14.09 3.26
CA LYS A 114 -8.11 -14.21 1.95
C LYS A 114 -7.10 -13.11 1.77
N GLN A 115 -5.96 -13.47 1.19
CA GLN A 115 -4.86 -12.56 0.91
C GLN A 115 -4.33 -12.81 -0.48
N PHE A 116 -3.96 -11.72 -1.17
CA PHE A 116 -3.29 -11.78 -2.46
C PHE A 116 -2.47 -10.52 -2.68
N VAL A 117 -1.57 -10.59 -3.68
CA VAL A 117 -0.76 -9.45 -4.13
C VAL A 117 -1.01 -9.25 -5.60
N SER A 118 -1.24 -7.99 -5.99
CA SER A 118 -1.17 -7.56 -7.37
C SER A 118 0.18 -6.88 -7.61
N LYS A 119 0.91 -7.34 -8.63
CA LYS A 119 2.23 -6.83 -9.01
C LYS A 119 2.12 -6.14 -10.35
N THR A 120 2.53 -4.88 -10.39
CA THR A 120 2.52 -4.06 -11.61
C THR A 120 3.93 -3.59 -11.90
N LYS A 121 4.41 -3.82 -13.13
CA LYS A 121 5.68 -3.27 -13.59
C LYS A 121 5.47 -1.84 -14.06
N VAL A 122 6.33 -0.93 -13.61
CA VAL A 122 6.31 0.49 -13.98
C VAL A 122 7.68 0.86 -14.54
N THR A 123 7.69 1.55 -15.67
CA THR A 123 8.90 2.04 -16.33
C THR A 123 8.89 3.55 -16.27
N PHE A 124 9.88 4.14 -15.61
CA PHE A 124 10.04 5.59 -15.59
C PHE A 124 10.81 6.08 -16.81
N ASN A 125 10.44 7.26 -17.29
CA ASN A 125 11.33 8.04 -18.15
C ASN A 125 12.59 8.42 -17.38
N SER A 126 13.64 8.79 -18.10
CA SER A 126 14.79 9.45 -17.50
C SER A 126 14.36 10.83 -17.01
N LEU A 127 14.38 11.03 -15.70
CA LEU A 127 14.09 12.27 -15.01
C LEU A 127 15.36 13.09 -14.79
N THR A 128 15.30 14.36 -15.13
CA THR A 128 16.30 15.37 -14.80
C THR A 128 16.18 15.81 -13.34
N ASP A 129 17.25 16.38 -12.78
CA ASP A 129 17.23 16.87 -11.40
C ASP A 129 16.21 18.01 -11.21
N GLU A 130 16.00 18.83 -12.24
CA GLU A 130 15.00 19.89 -12.23
C GLU A 130 13.56 19.34 -12.17
N GLU A 131 13.26 18.31 -12.97
CA GLU A 131 11.94 17.64 -12.93
C GLU A 131 11.67 17.00 -11.57
N ILE A 132 12.68 16.35 -10.98
CA ILE A 132 12.56 15.73 -9.66
C ILE A 132 12.29 16.79 -8.59
N ASN A 133 13.08 17.87 -8.55
CA ASN A 133 12.89 18.95 -7.57
C ASN A 133 11.54 19.66 -7.76
N ARG A 134 11.13 19.87 -9.02
CA ARG A 134 9.82 20.45 -9.33
C ARG A 134 8.68 19.55 -8.85
N TYR A 135 8.81 18.22 -8.98
CA TYR A 135 7.79 17.28 -8.50
C TYR A 135 7.71 17.24 -6.98
N ILE A 136 8.84 17.34 -6.27
CA ILE A 136 8.87 17.31 -4.79
C ILE A 136 8.20 18.54 -4.18
N SER A 137 8.22 19.69 -4.88
CA SER A 137 7.66 20.95 -4.39
C SER A 137 6.16 21.16 -4.63
N THR A 138 5.43 20.14 -5.10
CA THR A 138 3.96 20.17 -5.28
C THR A 138 3.21 19.63 -4.07
#